data_AF-A0A9X2KBY5-F1
#
_entry.id   AF-A0A9X2KBY5-F1
#
_cell.length_a   1.000
_cell.length_b   1.000
_cell.length_c   1.000
_cell.angle_alpha   90.00
_cell.angle_beta   90.00
_cell.angle_gamma   90.00
#
_symmetry.space_group_name_H-M   'P 1'
#
loop_
_entity.id
_entity.type
_entity.pdbx_description
1 polymer ?
#
loop_
_entity_poly.entity_id
_entity_poly.type
_entity_poly.pdbx_seq_one_letter_code
_entity_poly.pdbx_strand_id
1 'polypeptide(L)'
;MSDRLMPPSGHSVLGHAPGQPALGDHAGARALGSGSTVLPELAETPERERSWWRHPAFLVSMILTVLALGAAAAWWIVSIVTDDSVRVDGLTASVEGGNLHLDWGGPDADYTLYAVDADGAVTDLTQLVRGTEAWIPAAAGVADDSTCFVVRPATVTADVSLDAATLDGQRGAGVCAADAGA
;
A
#
# COMPACT_ATOMS: atom_id res chain seq x y z
N MET A 1 -0.32 52.78 -30.53
CA MET A 1 -1.24 53.29 -29.50
C MET A 1 -2.56 53.55 -30.20
N SER A 2 -3.54 52.68 -29.99
CA SER A 2 -4.84 52.71 -30.68
C SER A 2 -5.90 53.17 -29.69
N ASP A 3 -6.38 54.40 -29.83
CA ASP A 3 -7.51 54.90 -29.07
C ASP A 3 -8.81 54.30 -29.62
N ARG A 4 -9.52 53.58 -28.75
CA ARG A 4 -10.85 53.03 -29.01
C ARG A 4 -11.89 54.12 -28.80
N LEU A 5 -12.53 54.55 -29.88
CA LEU A 5 -13.78 55.32 -29.82
C LEU A 5 -14.90 54.43 -29.29
N MET A 6 -15.39 54.73 -28.10
CA MET A 6 -16.51 54.05 -27.45
C MET A 6 -17.83 54.52 -28.11
N PRO A 7 -18.77 53.62 -28.45
CA PRO A 7 -20.07 54.01 -28.98
C PRO A 7 -20.92 54.69 -27.89
N PRO A 8 -21.77 55.68 -28.24
CA PRO A 8 -22.56 56.42 -27.25
C PRO A 8 -23.59 55.51 -26.57
N SER A 9 -23.71 55.65 -25.24
CA SER A 9 -24.73 54.99 -24.43
C SER A 9 -26.12 55.53 -24.77
N GLY A 10 -26.84 54.81 -25.62
CA GLY A 10 -28.24 55.09 -25.93
C GLY A 10 -29.15 54.64 -24.80
N HIS A 11 -29.86 55.57 -24.16
CA HIS A 11 -30.95 55.25 -23.24
C HIS A 11 -32.18 54.84 -24.07
N SER A 12 -32.74 53.65 -23.82
CA SER A 12 -34.03 53.26 -24.40
C SER A 12 -35.15 53.83 -23.54
N VAL A 13 -36.00 54.68 -24.13
CA VAL A 13 -37.19 55.21 -23.46
C VAL A 13 -38.30 54.18 -23.62
N LEU A 14 -38.70 53.54 -22.52
CA LEU A 14 -39.87 52.66 -22.46
C LEU A 14 -41.09 53.51 -22.09
N GLY A 15 -42.02 53.66 -23.04
CA GLY A 15 -43.22 54.49 -22.90
C GLY A 15 -43.12 55.86 -23.56
N HIS A 16 -44.11 56.73 -23.37
CA HIS A 16 -44.17 58.02 -24.06
C HIS A 16 -43.27 59.10 -23.41
N ALA A 17 -42.96 58.97 -22.12
CA ALA A 17 -42.05 59.84 -21.38
C ALA A 17 -41.50 59.10 -20.13
N PRO A 18 -40.40 59.57 -19.52
CA PRO A 18 -39.89 59.00 -18.26
C PRO A 18 -40.97 58.97 -17.18
N GLY A 19 -41.27 57.78 -16.65
CA GLY A 19 -42.33 57.59 -15.64
C GLY A 19 -43.73 57.29 -16.21
N GLN A 20 -43.91 57.24 -17.53
CA GLN A 20 -45.16 56.80 -18.16
C GLN A 20 -44.96 55.53 -18.99
N PRO A 21 -45.03 54.32 -18.37
CA PRO A 21 -44.97 53.08 -19.13
C PRO A 21 -46.23 52.93 -19.99
N ALA A 22 -46.06 52.89 -21.31
CA ALA A 22 -47.15 52.60 -22.24
C ALA A 22 -47.49 51.12 -22.18
N LEU A 23 -48.57 50.78 -21.50
CA LEU A 23 -49.18 49.46 -21.54
C LEU A 23 -50.01 49.40 -22.83
N GLY A 24 -49.70 48.47 -23.74
CA GLY A 24 -50.42 48.33 -25.00
C GLY A 24 -51.92 48.09 -24.78
N ASP A 25 -52.73 48.36 -25.81
CA ASP A 25 -54.22 48.34 -25.84
C ASP A 25 -54.91 47.02 -25.41
N HIS A 26 -54.17 46.06 -24.85
CA HIS A 26 -54.68 44.81 -24.28
C HIS A 26 -54.46 44.69 -22.77
N ALA A 27 -53.98 45.75 -22.10
CA ALA A 27 -53.72 45.76 -20.66
C ALA A 27 -54.95 46.11 -19.78
N GLY A 28 -56.17 45.92 -20.29
CA GLY A 28 -57.38 46.51 -19.68
C GLY A 28 -58.54 45.57 -19.35
N ALA A 29 -58.34 44.25 -19.27
CA ALA A 29 -59.46 43.30 -19.11
C ALA A 29 -59.34 42.31 -17.94
N ARG A 30 -58.55 42.63 -16.90
CA ARG A 30 -58.61 41.88 -15.64
C ARG A 30 -59.17 42.76 -14.54
N ALA A 31 -60.43 42.53 -14.19
CA ALA A 31 -61.04 43.10 -13.00
C ALA A 31 -60.18 42.70 -11.78
N LEU A 32 -59.61 43.69 -11.09
CA LEU A 32 -59.03 43.51 -9.76
C LEU A 32 -60.18 43.36 -8.77
N GLY A 33 -60.93 42.28 -8.92
CA GLY A 33 -62.03 41.90 -8.04
C GLY A 33 -61.47 41.41 -6.72
N SER A 34 -61.93 42.02 -5.63
CA SER A 34 -61.84 41.53 -4.26
C SER A 34 -62.62 40.22 -4.12
N GLY A 35 -62.07 39.13 -4.63
CA GLY A 35 -62.63 37.79 -4.54
C GLY A 35 -61.53 36.83 -4.17
N SER A 36 -61.66 36.21 -3.00
CA SER A 36 -60.84 35.12 -2.48
C SER A 36 -60.79 33.97 -3.47
N THR A 37 -59.95 34.08 -4.50
CA THR A 37 -59.64 32.99 -5.39
C THR A 37 -58.49 32.25 -4.73
N VAL A 38 -58.84 31.18 -4.02
CA VAL A 38 -57.89 30.21 -3.50
C VAL A 38 -57.07 29.72 -4.69
N LEU A 39 -55.77 30.01 -4.67
CA LEU A 39 -54.83 29.46 -5.63
C LEU A 39 -54.92 27.93 -5.54
N PRO A 40 -55.06 27.19 -6.65
CA PRO A 40 -54.98 25.74 -6.61
C PRO A 40 -53.66 25.39 -5.92
N GLU A 41 -53.72 24.60 -4.84
CA GLU A 41 -52.53 24.09 -4.16
C GLU A 41 -51.58 23.57 -5.23
N LEU A 42 -50.40 24.19 -5.34
CA LEU A 42 -49.32 23.72 -6.20
C LEU A 42 -49.00 22.32 -5.69
N ALA A 43 -49.53 21.29 -6.36
CA ALA A 43 -49.17 19.92 -6.07
C ALA A 43 -47.64 19.86 -6.08
N GLU A 44 -47.07 19.56 -4.91
CA GLU A 44 -45.63 19.49 -4.69
C GLU A 44 -45.05 18.61 -5.80
N THR A 45 -44.18 19.20 -6.62
CA THR A 45 -43.65 18.48 -7.78
C THR A 45 -42.88 17.31 -7.21
N PRO A 46 -43.22 16.04 -7.54
CA PRO A 46 -42.54 14.91 -6.93
C PRO A 46 -41.05 15.06 -7.24
N GLU A 47 -40.24 15.17 -6.20
CA GLU A 47 -38.79 15.14 -6.32
C GLU A 47 -38.43 13.82 -6.97
N ARG A 48 -38.26 13.83 -8.30
CA ARG A 48 -37.76 12.66 -9.02
C ARG A 48 -36.38 12.41 -8.47
N GLU A 49 -36.25 11.35 -7.67
CA GLU A 49 -34.95 10.80 -7.28
C GLU A 49 -34.12 10.63 -8.56
N ARG A 50 -33.17 11.55 -8.75
CA ARG A 50 -32.22 11.44 -9.85
C ARG A 50 -31.35 10.25 -9.54
N SER A 51 -31.52 9.18 -10.31
CA SER A 51 -30.69 7.99 -10.21
C SER A 51 -29.22 8.36 -10.20
N TRP A 52 -28.53 8.06 -9.09
CA TRP A 52 -27.13 8.40 -8.87
C TRP A 52 -26.19 7.79 -9.92
N TRP A 53 -26.63 6.70 -10.56
CA TRP A 53 -25.95 6.01 -11.66
C TRP A 53 -25.84 6.82 -12.96
N ARG A 54 -26.59 7.92 -13.10
CA ARG A 54 -26.52 8.81 -14.27
C ARG A 54 -25.54 9.96 -14.09
N HIS A 55 -24.94 10.11 -12.91
CA HIS A 55 -23.91 11.12 -12.69
C HIS A 55 -22.55 10.57 -13.12
N PRO A 56 -21.92 11.11 -14.18
CA PRO A 56 -20.63 10.62 -14.67
C PRO A 56 -19.55 10.68 -13.59
N ALA A 57 -19.61 11.68 -12.71
CA ALA A 57 -18.70 11.80 -11.56
C ALA A 57 -18.81 10.62 -10.58
N PHE A 58 -20.01 10.07 -10.35
CA PHE A 58 -20.22 8.94 -9.45
C PHE A 58 -19.65 7.64 -10.03
N LEU A 59 -19.83 7.41 -11.34
CA LEU A 59 -19.25 6.25 -12.02
C LEU A 59 -17.71 6.31 -12.00
N VAL A 60 -17.15 7.48 -12.30
CA VAL A 60 -15.70 7.68 -12.28
C VAL A 60 -15.15 7.46 -10.87
N SER A 61 -15.78 8.01 -9.83
CA SER A 61 -15.30 7.80 -8.45
C SER A 61 -15.37 6.34 -8.05
N MET A 62 -16.48 5.64 -8.35
CA MET A 62 -16.63 4.22 -8.04
C MET A 62 -15.55 3.37 -8.72
N ILE A 63 -15.29 3.60 -10.01
CA ILE A 63 -14.23 2.89 -10.74
C ILE A 63 -12.86 3.18 -10.12
N LEU A 64 -12.55 4.44 -9.82
CA LEU A 64 -11.29 4.83 -9.18
C LEU A 64 -11.13 4.18 -7.82
N THR A 65 -12.19 4.10 -7.02
CA THR A 65 -12.17 3.41 -5.72
C THR A 65 -11.86 1.93 -5.89
N VAL A 66 -12.51 1.25 -6.83
CA VAL A 66 -12.23 -0.17 -7.09
C VAL A 66 -10.79 -0.38 -7.56
N LEU A 67 -10.29 0.47 -8.47
CA LEU A 67 -8.90 0.40 -8.93
C LEU A 67 -7.89 0.68 -7.81
N ALA A 68 -8.16 1.66 -6.95
CA ALA A 68 -7.31 1.99 -5.82
C ALA A 68 -7.23 0.83 -4.82
N LEU A 69 -8.37 0.20 -4.50
CA LEU A 69 -8.41 -0.98 -3.64
C LEU A 69 -7.70 -2.18 -4.29
N GLY A 70 -7.89 -2.40 -5.59
CA GLY A 70 -7.19 -3.44 -6.34
C GLY A 70 -5.68 -3.23 -6.35
N ALA A 71 -5.23 -2.00 -6.58
CA ALA A 71 -3.81 -1.64 -6.53
C ALA A 71 -3.23 -1.81 -5.12
N ALA A 72 -3.94 -1.41 -4.08
CA ALA A 72 -3.51 -1.60 -2.69
C ALA A 72 -3.39 -3.08 -2.32
N ALA A 73 -4.36 -3.91 -2.73
CA ALA A 73 -4.32 -5.36 -2.51
C ALA A 73 -3.17 -6.02 -3.27
N ALA A 74 -2.96 -5.66 -4.54
CA ALA A 74 -1.83 -6.15 -5.33
C ALA A 74 -0.49 -5.74 -4.71
N TRP A 75 -0.36 -4.48 -4.27
CA TRP A 75 0.84 -3.99 -3.60
C TRP A 75 1.10 -4.74 -2.30
N TRP A 76 0.07 -5.01 -1.49
CA TRP A 76 0.20 -5.77 -0.25
C TRP A 76 0.63 -7.22 -0.48
N ILE A 77 0.10 -7.87 -1.52
CA ILE A 77 0.54 -9.22 -1.91
C ILE A 77 2.01 -9.20 -2.33
N VAL A 78 2.39 -8.24 -3.19
CA VAL A 78 3.78 -8.07 -3.61
C VAL A 78 4.66 -7.82 -2.39
N SER A 79 4.27 -6.93 -1.47
CA SER A 79 5.08 -6.63 -0.29
C SER A 79 5.30 -7.84 0.60
N ILE A 80 4.32 -8.73 0.76
CA ILE A 80 4.48 -9.98 1.52
C ILE A 80 5.43 -10.95 0.80
N VAL A 81 5.28 -11.08 -0.52
CA VAL A 81 6.06 -12.03 -1.32
C VAL A 81 7.51 -11.55 -1.50
N THR A 82 7.72 -10.24 -1.63
CA THR A 82 9.02 -9.60 -1.82
C THR A 82 9.52 -8.94 -0.55
N ASP A 83 9.06 -9.37 0.63
CA ASP A 83 9.60 -8.86 1.89
C ASP A 83 11.04 -9.36 2.05
N ASP A 84 12.00 -8.64 1.47
CA ASP A 84 13.44 -8.90 1.54
C ASP A 84 14.06 -8.35 2.84
N SER A 85 13.26 -7.84 3.78
CA SER A 85 13.79 -7.19 4.99
C SER A 85 14.56 -8.13 5.91
N VAL A 86 14.19 -9.41 5.93
CA VAL A 86 14.85 -10.43 6.76
C VAL A 86 15.91 -11.15 5.94
N ARG A 87 17.16 -10.76 6.17
CA ARG A 87 18.37 -11.33 5.58
C ARG A 87 19.42 -11.55 6.67
N VAL A 88 20.16 -12.64 6.54
CA VAL A 88 21.33 -12.93 7.36
C VAL A 88 22.55 -12.24 6.74
N ASP A 89 23.25 -11.44 7.53
CA ASP A 89 24.47 -10.74 7.12
C ASP A 89 25.65 -11.19 7.99
N GLY A 90 26.79 -11.50 7.39
CA GLY A 90 28.04 -11.71 8.14
C GLY A 90 27.98 -12.80 9.22
N LEU A 91 27.59 -14.03 8.84
CA LEU A 91 27.69 -15.18 9.74
C LEU A 91 29.17 -15.48 10.06
N THR A 92 29.49 -15.52 11.34
CA THR A 92 30.82 -15.81 11.87
C THR A 92 30.77 -16.96 12.86
N ALA A 93 31.90 -17.64 12.99
CA ALA A 93 32.08 -18.73 13.95
C ALA A 93 33.29 -18.43 14.83
N SER A 94 33.14 -18.60 16.14
CA SER A 94 34.22 -18.45 17.13
C SER A 94 34.14 -19.57 18.17
N VAL A 95 35.26 -19.88 18.82
CA VAL A 95 35.29 -20.88 19.89
C VAL A 95 35.47 -20.16 21.22
N GLU A 96 34.43 -20.19 22.05
CA GLU A 96 34.40 -19.49 23.33
C GLU A 96 34.03 -20.46 24.47
N GLY A 97 34.91 -20.57 25.47
CA GLY A 97 34.65 -21.40 26.66
C GLY A 97 34.44 -22.89 26.36
N GLY A 98 34.97 -23.40 25.23
CA GLY A 98 34.77 -24.78 24.79
C GLY A 98 33.45 -25.04 24.05
N ASN A 99 32.71 -23.98 23.69
CA ASN A 99 31.54 -24.05 22.84
C ASN A 99 31.86 -23.37 21.50
N LEU A 100 31.23 -23.84 20.43
CA LEU A 100 31.20 -23.13 19.17
C LEU A 100 30.10 -22.07 19.27
N HIS A 101 30.48 -20.81 19.15
CA HIS A 101 29.59 -19.67 19.09
C HIS A 101 29.43 -19.25 17.64
N LEU A 102 28.19 -19.18 17.20
CA LEU A 102 27.81 -18.66 15.88
C LEU A 102 27.11 -17.32 16.11
N ASP A 103 27.56 -16.29 15.43
CA ASP A 103 26.98 -14.94 15.48
C ASP A 103 26.71 -14.45 14.06
N TRP A 104 25.56 -13.84 13.84
CA TRP A 104 25.21 -13.23 12.57
C TRP A 104 24.50 -11.89 12.76
N GLY A 105 24.55 -11.05 11.73
CA GLY A 105 23.74 -9.86 11.61
C GLY A 105 22.39 -10.14 10.97
N GLY A 106 21.39 -9.35 11.36
CA GLY A 106 20.06 -9.38 10.77
C GLY A 106 19.06 -8.61 11.64
N PRO A 107 17.84 -8.34 11.14
CA PRO A 107 16.77 -7.78 11.96
C PRO A 107 16.31 -8.77 13.05
N ASP A 108 15.59 -8.27 14.05
CA ASP A 108 14.92 -9.10 15.07
C ASP A 108 13.79 -9.91 14.42
N ALA A 109 14.08 -11.18 14.12
CA ALA A 109 13.22 -12.10 13.40
C ALA A 109 13.53 -13.55 13.79
N ASP A 110 12.67 -14.47 13.40
CA ASP A 110 12.90 -15.91 13.60
C ASP A 110 13.87 -16.45 12.56
N TYR A 111 14.94 -17.10 13.02
CA TYR A 111 15.96 -17.76 12.18
C TYR A 111 15.95 -19.27 12.38
N THR A 112 16.34 -19.99 11.35
CA THR A 112 16.60 -21.43 11.37
C THR A 112 18.08 -21.68 11.18
N LEU A 113 18.62 -22.63 11.94
CA LEU A 113 20.03 -23.01 11.92
C LEU A 113 20.14 -24.48 11.58
N TYR A 114 21.00 -24.81 10.63
CA TYR A 114 21.29 -26.16 10.20
C TYR A 114 22.79 -26.44 10.26
N ALA A 115 23.16 -27.65 10.66
CA ALA A 115 24.49 -28.20 10.44
C ALA A 115 24.46 -29.13 9.24
N VAL A 116 25.46 -29.01 8.38
CA VAL A 116 25.66 -29.80 7.16
C VAL A 116 27.02 -30.48 7.27
N ASP A 117 27.00 -31.80 7.39
CA ASP A 117 28.22 -32.61 7.43
C ASP A 117 28.79 -32.81 6.01
N ALA A 118 30.04 -33.26 5.90
CA ALA A 118 30.74 -33.50 4.64
C ALA A 118 30.08 -34.57 3.76
N ASP A 119 29.28 -35.47 4.34
CA ASP A 119 28.47 -36.44 3.59
C ASP A 119 27.14 -35.85 3.07
N GLY A 120 26.84 -34.60 3.41
CA GLY A 120 25.62 -33.88 3.07
C GLY A 120 24.47 -34.13 4.05
N ALA A 121 24.68 -34.82 5.16
CA ALA A 121 23.68 -34.97 6.19
C ALA A 121 23.35 -33.61 6.83
N VAL A 122 22.05 -33.30 6.89
CA VAL A 122 21.55 -32.04 7.45
C VAL A 122 20.90 -32.30 8.81
N THR A 123 21.38 -31.58 9.82
CA THR A 123 20.83 -31.61 11.19
C THR A 123 20.22 -30.26 11.52
N ASP A 124 18.97 -30.24 11.97
CA ASP A 124 18.29 -29.03 12.44
C ASP A 124 18.73 -28.68 13.87
N LEU A 125 19.30 -27.49 14.02
CA LEU A 125 19.79 -26.91 15.28
C LEU A 125 19.02 -25.65 15.68
N THR A 126 17.87 -25.38 15.06
CA THR A 126 17.06 -24.17 15.28
C THR A 126 16.73 -23.96 16.76
N GLN A 127 16.64 -25.01 17.56
CA GLN A 127 16.36 -24.93 19.00
C GLN A 127 17.45 -24.20 19.81
N LEU A 128 18.67 -24.15 19.27
CA LEU A 128 19.84 -23.50 19.88
C LEU A 128 19.93 -22.00 19.56
N VAL A 129 19.13 -21.52 18.61
CA VAL A 129 19.10 -20.10 18.20
C VAL A 129 18.55 -19.23 19.34
N ARG A 130 19.22 -18.12 19.60
CA ARG A 130 18.87 -17.10 20.58
C ARG A 130 19.05 -15.72 19.93
N GLY A 131 17.99 -15.20 19.32
CA GLY A 131 18.07 -13.96 18.54
C GLY A 131 18.96 -14.16 17.32
N THR A 132 20.11 -13.49 17.30
CA THR A 132 21.07 -13.53 16.19
C THR A 132 22.35 -14.31 16.51
N GLU A 133 22.31 -15.15 17.54
CA GLU A 133 23.42 -16.01 17.92
C GLU A 133 22.95 -17.45 18.21
N ALA A 134 23.88 -18.40 18.16
CA ALA A 134 23.69 -19.77 18.60
C ALA A 134 24.94 -20.31 19.30
N TRP A 135 24.71 -21.05 20.37
CA TRP A 135 25.77 -21.67 21.18
C TRP A 135 25.67 -23.19 21.06
N ILE A 136 26.67 -23.79 20.44
CA ILE A 136 26.74 -25.24 20.20
C ILE A 136 27.79 -25.84 21.14
N PRO A 137 27.37 -26.65 22.13
CA PRO A 137 28.31 -27.31 23.02
C PRO A 137 29.18 -28.32 22.27
N ALA A 138 30.50 -28.29 22.47
CA ALA A 138 31.39 -29.28 21.85
C ALA A 138 31.04 -30.72 22.25
N ALA A 139 30.51 -30.91 23.46
CA ALA A 139 30.04 -32.21 23.95
C ALA A 139 28.86 -32.79 23.15
N ALA A 140 28.15 -31.97 22.36
CA ALA A 140 27.06 -32.45 21.51
C ALA A 140 27.58 -33.22 20.28
N GLY A 141 28.87 -33.08 19.93
CA GLY A 141 29.48 -33.81 18.82
C GLY A 141 28.94 -33.45 17.43
N VAL A 142 28.23 -32.31 17.32
CA VAL A 142 27.60 -31.85 16.07
C VAL A 142 28.50 -30.88 15.30
N ALA A 143 29.63 -30.47 15.89
CA ALA A 143 30.59 -29.56 15.28
C ALA A 143 31.94 -30.28 15.19
N ASP A 144 32.30 -30.68 13.97
CA ASP A 144 33.65 -31.12 13.62
C ASP A 144 34.22 -30.21 12.52
N ASP A 145 35.52 -30.35 12.23
CA ASP A 145 36.21 -29.51 11.23
C ASP A 145 35.60 -29.62 9.81
N SER A 146 34.83 -30.68 9.53
CA SER A 146 34.12 -30.89 8.27
C SER A 146 32.71 -30.29 8.23
N THR A 147 32.16 -29.91 9.38
CA THR A 147 30.79 -29.44 9.49
C THR A 147 30.69 -27.99 9.06
N CYS A 148 29.69 -27.68 8.24
CA CYS A 148 29.33 -26.31 7.90
C CYS A 148 27.93 -25.96 8.41
N PHE A 149 27.78 -24.74 8.89
CA PHE A 149 26.54 -24.22 9.44
C PHE A 149 25.87 -23.28 8.46
N VAL A 150 24.56 -23.40 8.35
CA VAL A 150 23.72 -22.55 7.51
C VAL A 150 22.66 -21.90 8.39
N VAL A 151 22.60 -20.57 8.34
CA VAL A 151 21.55 -19.79 8.97
C VAL A 151 20.71 -19.14 7.89
N ARG A 152 19.38 -19.20 8.02
CA ARG A 152 18.44 -18.54 7.13
C ARG A 152 17.16 -18.14 7.85
N PRO A 153 16.38 -17.17 7.33
CA PRO A 153 15.09 -16.80 7.91
C PRO A 153 14.15 -18.02 8.03
N ALA A 154 13.38 -18.12 9.11
CA ALA A 154 12.50 -19.27 9.37
C ALA A 154 11.35 -19.43 8.37
N THR A 155 11.03 -18.37 7.64
CA THR A 155 10.04 -18.39 6.55
C THR A 155 10.53 -19.15 5.31
N VAL A 156 11.83 -19.41 5.19
CA VAL A 156 12.43 -20.12 4.06
C VAL A 156 12.37 -21.63 4.27
N THR A 157 11.54 -22.30 3.47
CA THR A 157 11.32 -23.75 3.54
C THR A 157 12.01 -24.54 2.42
N ALA A 158 12.89 -23.91 1.63
CA ALA A 158 13.63 -24.56 0.57
C ALA A 158 14.65 -25.59 1.13
N ASP A 159 15.21 -26.45 0.28
CA ASP A 159 16.26 -27.38 0.69
C ASP A 159 17.51 -26.62 1.17
N VAL A 160 18.16 -27.12 2.22
CA VAL A 160 19.39 -26.53 2.76
C VAL A 160 20.53 -26.78 1.76
N SER A 161 21.30 -25.74 1.46
CA SER A 161 22.42 -25.81 0.53
C SER A 161 23.58 -24.97 1.05
N LEU A 162 24.82 -25.40 0.75
CA LEU A 162 26.05 -24.65 0.99
C LEU A 162 26.48 -23.83 -0.23
N ASP A 163 25.79 -23.98 -1.36
CA ASP A 163 26.07 -23.19 -2.56
C ASP A 163 25.76 -21.71 -2.32
N ALA A 164 26.73 -20.85 -2.60
CA ALA A 164 26.64 -19.42 -2.29
C ALA A 164 25.49 -18.72 -3.03
N ALA A 165 25.20 -19.09 -4.27
CA ALA A 165 24.09 -18.51 -5.04
C ALA A 165 22.73 -18.94 -4.46
N THR A 166 22.64 -20.19 -4.02
CA THR A 166 21.46 -20.73 -3.37
C THR A 166 21.24 -20.10 -1.99
N LEU A 167 22.30 -19.91 -1.20
CA LEU A 167 22.24 -19.25 0.11
C LEU A 167 21.81 -17.78 -0.02
N ASP A 168 22.37 -17.04 -0.98
CA ASP A 168 21.96 -15.66 -1.26
C ASP A 168 20.49 -15.58 -1.67
N GLY A 169 20.03 -16.50 -2.53
CA GLY A 169 18.61 -16.62 -2.89
C GLY A 169 17.71 -17.00 -1.72
N GLN A 170 18.24 -17.68 -0.70
CA GLN A 170 17.57 -17.99 0.56
C GLN A 170 17.76 -16.92 1.64
N ARG A 171 18.47 -15.82 1.31
CA ARG A 171 18.83 -14.75 2.25
C ARG A 171 19.55 -15.26 3.49
N GLY A 172 20.25 -16.38 3.35
CA GLY A 172 21.01 -17.04 4.39
C GLY A 172 22.50 -16.81 4.23
N ALA A 173 23.25 -17.30 5.22
CA ALA A 173 24.70 -17.31 5.20
C ALA A 173 25.20 -18.68 5.67
N GLY A 174 26.39 -19.04 5.22
CA GLY A 174 27.06 -20.29 5.57
C GLY A 174 28.46 -20.03 6.12
N VAL A 175 28.88 -20.80 7.12
CA VAL A 175 30.25 -20.79 7.68
C VAL A 175 30.66 -22.20 8.04
N CYS A 176 31.91 -22.59 7.81
CA CYS A 176 32.39 -23.89 8.21
C CYS A 176 33.08 -23.83 9.57
N ALA A 177 32.99 -24.91 10.37
CA ALA A 177 33.63 -24.98 11.67
C ALA A 177 35.15 -24.81 11.58
N ALA A 178 35.76 -25.29 10.48
CA ALA A 178 37.17 -25.08 10.19
C ALA A 178 37.58 -23.60 10.09
N ASP A 179 36.64 -22.71 9.77
CA ASP A 179 36.87 -21.26 9.68
C ASP A 179 36.66 -20.56 11.04
N ALA A 180 36.36 -21.30 12.11
CA ALA A 180 36.11 -20.72 13.42
C ALA A 180 37.39 -20.08 13.99
N GLY A 181 37.39 -18.75 14.11
CA GLY A 181 38.53 -17.96 14.61
C GLY A 181 39.57 -17.54 13.56
N ALA A 182 39.24 -17.63 12.27
CA ALA A 182 40.03 -17.08 11.16
C ALA A 182 39.92 -15.56 11.03
#